data_AF-A0A2M9Q1S7-F1
#
_entry.id   AF-A0A2M9Q1S7-F1
#
_cell.length_a   1.000
_cell.length_b   1.000
_cell.length_c   1.000
_cell.angle_alpha   90.00
_cell.angle_beta   90.00
_cell.angle_gamma   90.00
#
_symmetry.space_group_name_H-M   'P 1'
#
loop_
_entity.id
_entity.type
_entity.pdbx_description
1 polymer ?
#
loop_
_entity_poly.entity_id
_entity_poly.type
_entity_poly.pdbx_seq_one_letter_code
_entity_poly.pdbx_strand_id
1 'polypeptide(L)'
;MSNLFLILIGVFIVVANVIGFISYIKKKNLYFAAFTILLSAVLFGAIGGALAVFVIRDAFALFFGLQIAQYLLFNSIIVFIIAILVTIIKRYTNRTT
;
A
#
# COMPACT_ATOMS: atom_id res chain seq x y z
N MET A 1 -18.32 14.46 -8.12
CA MET A 1 -17.41 14.44 -6.95
C MET A 1 -17.01 13.01 -6.54
N SER A 2 -17.94 12.05 -6.42
CA SER A 2 -17.61 10.65 -6.09
C SER A 2 -16.61 9.99 -7.04
N ASN A 3 -16.75 10.19 -8.35
CA ASN A 3 -15.89 9.54 -9.35
C ASN A 3 -14.42 9.97 -9.25
N LEU A 4 -14.14 11.24 -8.97
CA LEU A 4 -12.76 11.74 -8.90
C LEU A 4 -12.02 11.12 -7.70
N PHE A 5 -12.66 11.08 -6.54
CA PHE A 5 -12.10 10.48 -5.33
C PHE A 5 -11.92 8.96 -5.47
N LEU A 6 -12.85 8.26 -6.12
CA LEU A 6 -12.70 6.84 -6.46
C LEU A 6 -11.51 6.60 -7.41
N ILE A 7 -11.38 7.41 -8.46
CA ILE A 7 -10.25 7.33 -9.38
C ILE A 7 -8.94 7.58 -8.61
N LEU A 8 -8.91 8.57 -7.72
CA LEU A 8 -7.74 8.92 -6.93
C LEU A 8 -7.29 7.79 -5.99
N ILE A 9 -8.24 7.09 -5.34
CA ILE A 9 -7.95 5.88 -4.55
C ILE A 9 -7.30 4.83 -5.45
N GLY A 10 -7.90 4.54 -6.62
CA GLY A 10 -7.37 3.57 -7.58
C GLY A 10 -5.94 3.90 -8.02
N VAL A 11 -5.69 5.16 -8.37
CA VAL A 11 -4.35 5.64 -8.75
C VAL A 11 -3.34 5.44 -7.63
N PHE A 12 -3.66 5.82 -6.38
CA PHE A 12 -2.72 5.64 -5.27
C PHE A 12 -2.43 4.17 -4.98
N ILE A 13 -3.42 3.28 -5.09
CA ILE A 13 -3.20 1.83 -4.92
C ILE A 13 -2.26 1.30 -6.01
N VAL A 14 -2.49 1.66 -7.27
CA VAL A 14 -1.65 1.23 -8.39
C VAL A 14 -0.21 1.73 -8.20
N VAL A 15 -0.03 3.01 -7.89
CA VAL A 15 1.29 3.62 -7.66
C VAL A 15 2.00 2.96 -6.48
N ALA A 16 1.32 2.74 -5.36
CA ALA A 16 1.92 2.08 -4.19
C ALA A 16 2.38 0.65 -4.50
N ASN A 17 1.59 -0.11 -5.28
CA ASN A 17 1.98 -1.44 -5.72
C ASN A 17 3.17 -1.43 -6.70
N VAL A 18 3.23 -0.47 -7.62
CA VAL A 18 4.38 -0.30 -8.51
C VAL A 18 5.65 0.01 -7.70
N ILE A 19 5.56 0.89 -6.71
CA ILE A 19 6.68 1.19 -5.80
C ILE A 19 7.08 -0.07 -5.01
N GLY A 20 6.11 -0.80 -4.46
CA GLY A 20 6.34 -2.07 -3.76
C GLY A 20 7.02 -3.11 -4.66
N PHE A 21 6.62 -3.21 -5.93
CA PHE A 21 7.21 -4.12 -6.91
C PHE A 21 8.64 -3.73 -7.28
N ILE A 22 8.92 -2.44 -7.49
CA ILE A 22 10.28 -1.94 -7.72
C ILE A 22 11.17 -2.27 -6.50
N SER A 23 10.64 -2.09 -5.30
CA SER A 23 11.32 -2.41 -4.04
C SER A 23 11.64 -3.92 -3.94
N TYR A 24 10.69 -4.77 -4.33
CA TYR A 24 10.90 -6.22 -4.43
C TYR A 24 12.01 -6.58 -5.42
N ILE A 25 12.01 -6.01 -6.64
CA ILE A 25 13.05 -6.31 -7.64
C ILE A 25 14.43 -5.95 -7.12
N LYS A 26 14.57 -4.77 -6.49
CA LYS A 26 15.86 -4.26 -6.00
C LYS A 26 16.42 -5.07 -4.84
N LYS A 27 15.59 -5.50 -3.89
CA LYS A 27 16.04 -6.21 -2.67
C LYS A 27 15.83 -7.72 -2.72
N LYS A 28 15.10 -8.24 -3.72
CA LYS A 28 14.66 -9.64 -3.86
C LYS A 28 13.97 -10.19 -2.60
N ASN A 29 13.32 -9.31 -1.83
CA ASN A 29 12.72 -9.63 -0.55
C ASN A 29 11.27 -9.12 -0.48
N LEU A 30 10.33 -10.05 -0.33
CA LEU A 30 8.88 -9.76 -0.22
C LEU A 30 8.54 -8.99 1.06
N TYR A 31 9.26 -9.21 2.16
CA TYR A 31 9.06 -8.46 3.41
C TYR A 31 9.37 -6.97 3.21
N PHE A 32 10.43 -6.67 2.45
CA PHE A 32 10.81 -5.30 2.17
C PHE A 32 9.80 -4.60 1.25
N ALA A 33 9.21 -5.35 0.32
CA ALA A 33 8.11 -4.86 -0.52
C ALA A 33 6.87 -4.51 0.30
N ALA A 34 6.43 -5.41 1.20
CA ALA A 34 5.31 -5.16 2.11
C ALA A 34 5.57 -3.91 2.97
N PHE A 35 6.76 -3.81 3.57
CA PHE A 35 7.14 -2.64 4.37
C PHE A 35 7.16 -1.33 3.56
N THR A 36 7.56 -1.39 2.29
CA THR A 36 7.53 -0.22 1.40
C THR A 36 6.09 0.24 1.12
N ILE A 37 5.16 -0.70 0.91
CA ILE A 37 3.73 -0.41 0.72
C ILE A 37 3.13 0.18 2.01
N LEU A 38 3.52 -0.35 3.18
CA LEU A 38 3.12 0.18 4.48
C LEU A 38 3.53 1.66 4.64
N LEU A 39 4.80 2.00 4.35
CA LEU A 39 5.28 3.38 4.40
C LEU A 39 4.54 4.28 3.40
N SER A 40 4.24 3.74 2.21
CA SER A 40 3.46 4.43 1.19
C SER A 40 2.03 4.72 1.65
N ALA A 41 1.44 3.89 2.52
CA ALA A 41 0.11 4.12 3.09
C ALA A 41 0.03 5.43 3.89
N VAL A 42 1.05 5.69 4.71
CA VAL A 42 1.13 6.93 5.50
C VAL A 42 1.32 8.14 4.59
N LEU A 43 2.25 8.04 3.63
CA LEU A 43 2.56 9.13 2.69
C LEU A 43 1.36 9.47 1.80
N PHE A 44 0.79 8.48 1.12
CA PHE A 44 -0.35 8.71 0.23
C PHE A 44 -1.64 9.02 0.98
N GLY A 45 -1.80 8.53 2.22
CA GLY A 45 -2.88 8.95 3.10
C GLY A 45 -2.80 10.43 3.45
N ALA A 46 -1.61 10.91 3.84
CA ALA A 46 -1.39 12.33 4.15
C ALA A 46 -1.59 13.22 2.90
N ILE A 47 -1.03 12.83 1.75
CA ILE A 47 -1.19 13.56 0.49
C ILE A 47 -2.66 13.57 0.05
N GLY A 48 -3.35 12.42 0.09
CA GLY A 48 -4.76 12.32 -0.26
C GLY A 48 -5.65 13.16 0.64
N GLY A 49 -5.37 13.19 1.94
CA GLY A 49 -6.08 14.03 2.91
C GLY A 49 -5.86 15.52 2.64
N ALA A 50 -4.60 15.95 2.43
CA ALA A 50 -4.28 17.34 2.11
C ALA A 50 -4.94 17.79 0.80
N LEU A 51 -4.90 16.96 -0.24
CA LEU A 51 -5.58 17.23 -1.52
C LEU A 51 -7.10 17.34 -1.35
N ALA A 52 -7.71 16.46 -0.56
CA ALA A 52 -9.15 16.50 -0.31
C ALA A 52 -9.57 17.77 0.43
N VAL A 53 -8.80 18.18 1.46
CA VAL A 53 -9.02 19.46 2.18
C VAL A 53 -8.86 20.64 1.23
N PHE A 54 -7.86 20.64 0.36
CA PHE A 54 -7.65 21.73 -0.60
C PHE A 54 -8.78 21.87 -1.62
N VAL A 55 -9.33 20.74 -2.11
CA VAL A 55 -10.40 20.73 -3.12
C VAL A 55 -11.77 21.03 -2.52
N ILE A 56 -12.12 20.38 -1.40
CA ILE A 56 -13.44 20.52 -0.76
C ILE A 56 -13.50 21.80 0.11
N ARG A 57 -12.35 22.29 0.58
CA ARG A 57 -12.23 23.41 1.53
C ARG A 57 -12.94 23.15 2.86
N ASP A 58 -12.93 21.90 3.29
CA ASP A 58 -13.49 21.43 4.56
C ASP A 58 -12.45 20.59 5.30
N ALA A 59 -12.32 20.80 6.61
CA ALA A 59 -11.43 20.02 7.48
C ALA A 59 -11.85 18.54 7.56
N PHE A 60 -13.14 18.21 7.45
CA PHE A 60 -13.61 16.82 7.43
C PHE A 60 -13.15 16.06 6.18
N ALA A 61 -12.73 16.74 5.13
CA ALA A 61 -12.17 16.07 3.95
C ALA A 61 -10.86 15.30 4.25
N LEU A 62 -10.20 15.58 5.37
CA LEU A 62 -9.00 14.85 5.82
C LEU A 62 -9.28 13.34 6.03
N PHE A 63 -10.51 12.96 6.40
CA PHE A 63 -10.90 11.56 6.57
C PHE A 63 -10.82 10.74 5.27
N PHE A 64 -10.88 11.38 4.11
CA PHE A 64 -10.64 10.71 2.83
C PHE A 64 -9.20 10.18 2.73
N GLY A 65 -8.21 10.96 3.20
CA GLY A 65 -6.82 10.52 3.28
C GLY A 65 -6.64 9.31 4.19
N LEU A 66 -7.36 9.28 5.32
CA LEU A 66 -7.36 8.14 6.23
C LEU A 66 -7.94 6.88 5.55
N GLN A 67 -8.98 7.04 4.74
CA GLN A 67 -9.55 5.94 3.96
C GLN A 67 -8.55 5.37 2.94
N ILE A 68 -7.81 6.23 2.23
CA ILE A 68 -6.71 5.79 1.34
C ILE A 68 -5.65 5.01 2.13
N ALA A 69 -5.20 5.56 3.26
CA ALA A 69 -4.21 4.91 4.12
C ALA A 69 -4.69 3.52 4.56
N GLN A 70 -5.96 3.40 4.95
CA GLN A 70 -6.57 2.13 5.35
C GLN A 70 -6.51 1.09 4.22
N TYR A 71 -6.88 1.45 2.98
CA TYR A 71 -6.80 0.52 1.84
C TYR A 71 -5.37 0.04 1.59
N LEU A 72 -4.39 0.94 1.63
CA LEU A 72 -2.98 0.58 1.42
C LEU A 72 -2.40 -0.24 2.59
N LEU A 73 -2.87 -0.02 3.81
CA LEU A 73 -2.48 -0.80 4.99
C LEU A 73 -2.97 -2.25 4.84
N PHE A 74 -4.23 -2.47 4.47
CA PHE A 74 -4.73 -3.81 4.16
C PHE A 74 -3.95 -4.47 3.03
N ASN A 75 -3.63 -3.72 1.97
CA ASN A 75 -2.80 -4.22 0.88
C ASN A 75 -1.41 -4.67 1.38
N SER A 76 -0.75 -3.87 2.20
CA SER A 76 0.54 -4.24 2.82
C SER A 76 0.44 -5.52 3.66
N ILE A 77 -0.65 -5.70 4.42
CA ILE A 77 -0.85 -6.91 5.23
C ILE A 77 -0.94 -8.14 4.33
N ILE A 78 -1.69 -8.05 3.22
CA ILE A 78 -1.82 -9.15 2.27
C ILE A 78 -0.44 -9.55 1.72
N VAL A 79 0.36 -8.58 1.27
CA VAL A 79 1.72 -8.83 0.76
C VAL A 79 2.63 -9.43 1.84
N PHE A 80 2.48 -8.98 3.10
CA PHE A 80 3.23 -9.51 4.22
C PHE A 80 2.88 -10.98 4.53
N ILE A 81 1.59 -11.34 4.51
CA ILE A 81 1.13 -12.73 4.68
C ILE A 81 1.70 -13.62 3.55
N ILE A 82 1.67 -13.13 2.31
CA ILE A 82 2.29 -13.83 1.18
C ILE A 82 3.80 -14.04 1.41
N ALA A 83 4.50 -13.02 1.92
CA ALA A 83 5.92 -13.13 2.26
C ALA A 83 6.19 -14.23 3.30
N ILE A 84 5.33 -14.36 4.31
CA ILE A 84 5.40 -15.44 5.30
C ILE A 84 5.19 -16.80 4.64
N LEU A 85 4.13 -16.96 3.84
CA LEU A 85 3.83 -18.23 3.17
C LEU A 85 4.98 -18.68 2.26
N VAL A 86 5.54 -17.77 1.45
CA VAL A 86 6.68 -18.07 0.57
C VAL A 86 7.90 -18.52 1.39
N THR A 87 8.15 -17.88 2.53
CA THR A 87 9.24 -18.25 3.43
C THR A 87 9.05 -19.64 4.03
N ILE A 88 7.82 -19.95 4.47
CA ILE A 88 7.46 -21.27 5.00
C ILE A 88 7.63 -22.35 3.92
N ILE A 89 7.06 -22.15 2.73
CA ILE A 89 7.15 -23.11 1.62
C ILE A 89 8.61 -23.38 1.25
N LYS A 90 9.43 -22.34 1.07
CA LYS A 90 10.87 -22.49 0.79
C LYS A 90 11.59 -23.29 1.87
N ARG A 91 11.25 -23.05 3.13
CA ARG A 91 11.84 -23.78 4.27
C ARG A 91 11.49 -25.27 4.24
N TYR A 92 10.26 -25.63 3.87
CA TYR A 92 9.87 -27.03 3.75
C TYR A 92 10.49 -27.72 2.53
N THR A 93 10.48 -27.07 1.36
CA THR A 93 11.10 -27.62 0.14
C THR A 93 12.60 -27.90 0.31
N ASN A 94 13.36 -26.97 0.91
CA ASN A 94 14.79 -27.18 1.16
C ASN A 94 15.10 -28.25 2.21
N ARG A 95 14.12 -28.72 2.99
CA ARG A 95 14.30 -29.81 3.96
C ARG A 95 14.00 -31.18 3.35
N THR A 96 13.30 -31.23 2.22
CA THR A 96 12.90 -32.46 1.53
C THR A 96 13.83 -32.86 0.37
N THR A 97 14.81 -32.02 0.04
CA THR A 97 15.92 -32.29 -0.89
C THR A 97 17.21 -32.40 -0.11
#